data_AF-A0A954SF24-F1
#
_entry.id   AF-A0A954SF24-F1
#
_cell.length_a   1.000
_cell.length_b   1.000
_cell.length_c   1.000
_cell.angle_alpha   90.00
_cell.angle_beta   90.00
_cell.angle_gamma   90.00
#
_symmetry.space_group_name_H-M   'P 1'
#
loop_
_entity.id
_entity.type
_entity.pdbx_description
1 polymer ?
#
loop_
_entity_poly.entity_id
_entity_poly.type
_entity_poly.pdbx_seq_one_letter_code
_entity_poly.pdbx_strand_id
1 'polypeptide(L)'
;HNYHSTHNVLPPGSLTVGPAFRPFSGWGWGAMLLPYLDQAVLYNQIDFSANTAVGPNRDLLTNVLPIWFCPSDISPPSVTIHSFDGDVVQVAAGNFMGIEPMLDELSRTKFSSVTDGLSQTFMLTEHRYELDELSGIEATSSWVGRITFVDHFVFDSVPHLAATPLTKINKSTISSLHPGGAQFAFGDGSVHLISEFIDEDVYKALGTISGGETVSVDF
;
A
#
# COMPACT_ATOMS: atom_id res chain seq x y z
N HIS A 1 9.58 -4.91 11.38
CA HIS A 1 9.97 -4.91 12.82
C HIS A 1 10.59 -3.60 13.31
N ASN A 2 11.64 -3.05 12.67
CA ASN A 2 12.34 -1.86 13.18
C ASN A 2 11.43 -0.65 13.49
N TYR A 3 10.50 -0.30 12.58
CA TYR A 3 9.52 0.76 12.84
C TYR A 3 8.69 0.49 14.10
N HIS A 4 8.16 -0.73 14.23
CA HIS A 4 7.34 -1.14 15.38
C HIS A 4 8.14 -1.09 16.68
N SER A 5 9.39 -1.54 16.69
CA SER A 5 10.26 -1.46 17.87
C SER A 5 10.46 -0.02 18.36
N THR A 6 10.53 0.95 17.45
CA THR A 6 10.69 2.37 17.78
C THR A 6 9.37 3.03 18.21
N HIS A 7 8.26 2.73 17.53
CA HIS A 7 6.98 3.45 17.70
C HIS A 7 5.93 2.68 18.52
N ASN A 8 6.20 1.41 18.84
CA ASN A 8 5.30 0.44 19.47
C ASN A 8 3.98 0.20 18.72
N VAL A 9 3.94 0.56 17.43
CA VAL A 9 2.80 0.39 16.51
C VAL A 9 3.33 0.15 15.10
N LEU A 10 2.53 -0.48 14.24
CA LEU A 10 2.76 -0.51 12.80
C LEU A 10 2.64 0.91 12.22
N PRO A 11 3.28 1.18 11.07
CA PRO A 11 3.03 2.43 10.37
C PRO A 11 1.55 2.50 9.97
N PRO A 12 0.95 3.71 9.92
CA PRO A 12 -0.36 3.88 9.32
C PRO A 12 -0.30 3.50 7.83
N GLY A 13 -1.38 2.94 7.29
CA GLY A 13 -1.51 2.62 5.87
C GLY A 13 -1.35 3.86 4.98
N SER A 14 -1.93 4.96 5.45
CA SER A 14 -1.84 6.30 4.88
C SER A 14 -1.82 7.33 6.01
N LEU A 15 -0.89 8.28 5.93
CA LEU A 15 -0.88 9.49 6.75
C LEU A 15 -1.68 10.59 6.07
N THR A 16 -2.95 10.68 6.40
CA THR A 16 -3.78 11.79 5.94
C THR A 16 -3.50 13.06 6.74
N VAL A 17 -3.13 14.14 6.06
CA VAL A 17 -2.82 15.45 6.65
C VAL A 17 -3.59 16.56 5.94
N GLY A 18 -4.22 17.44 6.73
CA GLY A 18 -4.98 18.60 6.25
C GLY A 18 -6.24 18.87 7.10
N PRO A 19 -6.77 20.11 7.12
CA PRO A 19 -8.06 20.38 7.77
C PRO A 19 -9.17 19.58 7.09
N ALA A 20 -10.30 19.38 7.79
CA ALA A 20 -11.42 18.49 7.44
C ALA A 20 -12.11 18.69 6.06
N PHE A 21 -11.57 19.52 5.16
CA PHE A 21 -12.01 19.69 3.78
C PHE A 21 -10.95 19.21 2.78
N ARG A 22 -11.42 18.34 1.88
CA ARG A 22 -10.73 17.71 0.76
C ARG A 22 -9.86 18.68 -0.06
N PRO A 23 -8.78 18.16 -0.69
CA PRO A 23 -8.40 16.75 -0.78
C PRO A 23 -7.47 16.29 0.34
N PHE A 24 -7.75 15.09 0.86
CA PHE A 24 -6.90 14.41 1.85
C PHE A 24 -5.61 13.93 1.19
N SER A 25 -4.48 14.60 1.45
CA SER A 25 -3.15 14.12 1.08
C SER A 25 -2.69 13.03 2.02
N GLY A 26 -2.20 11.92 1.49
CA GLY A 26 -1.85 10.73 2.26
C GLY A 26 -0.47 10.18 1.91
N TRP A 27 0.56 10.36 2.75
CA TRP A 27 1.80 9.59 2.54
C TRP A 27 1.59 8.15 2.94
N GLY A 28 1.86 7.20 2.06
CA GLY A 28 1.58 5.79 2.34
C GLY A 28 2.56 5.18 3.33
N TRP A 29 2.22 4.00 3.86
CA TRP A 29 3.00 3.29 4.87
C TRP A 29 4.48 3.13 4.50
N GLY A 30 4.79 3.02 3.20
CA GLY A 30 6.16 2.89 2.72
C GLY A 30 7.04 4.13 3.02
N ALA A 31 6.47 5.35 2.99
CA ALA A 31 7.20 6.56 3.38
C ALA A 31 7.70 6.48 4.83
N MET A 32 6.93 5.87 5.72
CA MET A 32 7.28 5.72 7.14
C MET A 32 8.44 4.76 7.35
N LEU A 33 8.68 3.86 6.38
CA LEU A 33 9.75 2.86 6.46
C LEU A 33 11.07 3.36 5.90
N LEU A 34 11.09 4.45 5.12
CA LEU A 34 12.30 4.95 4.45
C LEU A 34 13.54 5.09 5.36
N PRO A 35 13.46 5.61 6.61
CA PRO A 35 14.61 5.69 7.50
C PRO A 35 15.22 4.32 7.88
N TYR A 36 14.43 3.26 7.78
CA TYR A 36 14.82 1.89 8.11
C TYR A 36 15.26 1.08 6.88
N LEU A 37 15.22 1.70 5.70
CA LEU A 37 15.56 1.12 4.39
C LEU A 37 16.73 1.86 3.72
N ASP A 38 17.60 2.47 4.53
CA ASP A 38 18.73 3.30 4.07
C ASP A 38 18.31 4.50 3.19
N GLN A 39 17.05 4.97 3.33
CA GLN A 39 16.49 6.12 2.62
C GLN A 39 16.20 7.32 3.55
N ALA A 40 17.01 7.50 4.60
CA ALA A 40 16.84 8.59 5.57
C ALA A 40 16.97 9.99 4.93
N VAL A 41 17.83 10.15 3.91
CA VAL A 41 17.99 11.43 3.20
C VAL A 41 16.70 11.82 2.47
N LEU A 42 16.06 10.88 1.77
CA LEU A 42 14.79 11.11 1.10
C LEU A 42 13.68 11.41 2.12
N TYR A 43 13.59 10.64 3.20
CA TYR A 43 12.61 10.86 4.26
C TYR A 43 12.68 12.27 4.84
N ASN A 44 13.90 12.77 5.12
CA ASN A 44 14.10 14.10 5.70
C ASN A 44 13.75 15.26 4.76
N GLN A 45 13.59 15.00 3.46
CA GLN A 45 13.15 16.01 2.49
C GLN A 45 11.62 16.12 2.40
N ILE A 46 10.90 15.09 2.87
CA ILE A 46 9.43 15.06 2.80
C ILE A 46 8.85 16.08 3.78
N ASP A 47 8.03 16.99 3.26
CA ASP A 47 7.14 17.82 4.05
C ASP A 47 5.83 17.06 4.31
N PHE A 48 5.76 16.37 5.45
CA PHE A 48 4.55 15.66 5.90
C PHE A 48 3.40 16.60 6.30
N SER A 49 3.55 17.92 6.22
CA SER A 49 2.46 18.87 6.48
C SER A 49 1.76 19.39 5.22
N ALA A 50 2.27 19.03 4.04
CA ALA A 50 1.77 19.47 2.74
C ALA A 50 1.24 18.31 1.87
N ASN A 51 0.57 18.67 0.78
CA ASN A 51 0.09 17.69 -0.19
C ASN A 51 1.27 16.96 -0.89
N THR A 52 1.02 15.73 -1.35
CA THR A 52 2.07 14.88 -1.94
C THR A 52 2.62 15.43 -3.25
N ALA A 53 1.80 16.00 -4.13
CA ALA A 53 2.23 16.49 -5.45
C ALA A 53 2.40 18.01 -5.55
N VAL A 54 2.62 18.71 -4.43
CA VAL A 54 2.78 20.18 -4.40
C VAL A 54 4.13 20.61 -3.85
N GLY A 55 4.58 21.82 -4.21
CA GLY A 55 5.80 22.42 -3.65
C GLY A 55 7.02 21.50 -3.76
N PRO A 56 7.91 21.49 -2.76
CA PRO A 56 9.10 20.63 -2.74
C PRO A 56 8.81 19.12 -2.77
N ASN A 57 7.65 18.68 -2.25
CA ASN A 57 7.29 17.26 -2.26
C ASN A 57 7.15 16.71 -3.68
N ARG A 58 6.73 17.56 -4.63
CA ARG A 58 6.53 17.17 -6.02
C ARG A 58 7.78 16.57 -6.66
N ASP A 59 8.94 17.13 -6.38
CA ASP A 59 10.22 16.67 -6.95
C ASP A 59 10.62 15.31 -6.35
N LEU A 60 10.20 15.02 -5.13
CA LEU A 60 10.51 13.77 -4.43
C LEU A 60 9.79 12.58 -5.04
N LEU A 61 8.63 12.79 -5.67
CA LEU A 61 7.79 11.71 -6.19
C LEU A 61 8.48 10.88 -7.29
N THR A 62 9.49 11.45 -7.94
CA THR A 62 10.26 10.79 -9.01
C THR A 62 11.34 9.84 -8.52
N ASN A 63 11.57 9.74 -7.20
CA ASN A 63 12.57 8.84 -6.63
C ASN A 63 12.12 7.37 -6.74
N VAL A 64 12.65 6.68 -7.73
CA VAL A 64 12.39 5.25 -7.95
C VAL A 64 13.19 4.43 -6.95
N LEU A 65 12.49 3.68 -6.10
CA LEU A 65 13.10 2.80 -5.11
C LEU A 65 12.81 1.34 -5.47
N PRO A 66 13.82 0.56 -5.88
CA PRO A 66 13.63 -0.83 -6.34
C PRO A 66 12.94 -1.75 -5.33
N ILE A 67 13.01 -1.44 -4.03
CA ILE A 67 12.38 -2.22 -2.97
C ILE A 67 10.84 -2.29 -3.06
N TRP A 68 10.21 -1.36 -3.79
CA TRP A 68 8.76 -1.33 -3.95
C TRP A 68 8.24 -2.10 -5.18
N PHE A 69 9.13 -2.72 -5.94
CA PHE A 69 8.79 -3.43 -7.17
C PHE A 69 8.74 -4.93 -6.94
N CYS A 70 7.69 -5.56 -7.47
CA CYS A 70 7.67 -7.01 -7.58
C CYS A 70 8.58 -7.43 -8.77
N PRO A 71 9.56 -8.33 -8.58
CA PRO A 71 10.46 -8.74 -9.66
C PRO A 71 9.79 -9.43 -10.87
N SER A 72 8.57 -9.92 -10.70
CA SER A 72 7.77 -10.55 -11.77
C SER A 72 6.82 -9.59 -12.47
N ASP A 73 6.71 -8.36 -12.00
CA ASP A 73 5.89 -7.33 -12.63
C ASP A 73 6.65 -6.62 -13.75
N ILE A 74 5.90 -6.08 -14.72
CA ILE A 74 6.44 -5.35 -15.89
C ILE A 74 6.27 -3.84 -15.77
N SER A 75 5.92 -3.35 -14.58
CA SER A 75 5.67 -1.94 -14.30
C SER A 75 6.82 -1.06 -14.78
N PRO A 76 6.53 0.10 -15.40
CA PRO A 76 7.55 1.10 -15.64
C PRO A 76 8.10 1.61 -14.29
N PRO A 77 9.31 2.19 -14.26
CA PRO A 77 9.88 2.73 -13.03
C PRO A 77 9.08 3.93 -12.49
N SER A 78 8.37 4.65 -13.36
CA SER A 78 7.48 5.76 -13.01
C SER A 78 6.25 5.78 -13.91
N VAL A 79 5.17 6.32 -13.37
CA VAL A 79 3.86 6.50 -14.04
C VAL A 79 3.53 7.99 -14.13
N THR A 80 2.78 8.37 -15.16
CA THR A 80 2.42 9.77 -15.39
C THR A 80 1.02 10.04 -14.86
N ILE A 81 0.92 10.90 -13.85
CA ILE A 81 -0.35 11.23 -13.22
C ILE A 81 -0.82 12.60 -13.68
N HIS A 82 -2.06 12.63 -14.14
CA HIS A 82 -2.76 13.83 -14.60
C HIS A 82 -3.72 14.33 -13.55
N SER A 83 -3.63 15.62 -13.29
CA SER A 83 -4.54 16.38 -12.46
C SER A 83 -5.82 16.70 -13.26
N PHE A 84 -6.96 16.94 -12.59
CA PHE A 84 -8.20 17.34 -13.28
C PHE A 84 -8.04 18.65 -14.08
N ASP A 85 -7.25 19.58 -13.55
CA ASP A 85 -7.00 20.90 -14.15
C ASP A 85 -5.83 20.89 -15.16
N GLY A 86 -5.31 19.72 -15.49
CA GLY A 86 -4.28 19.53 -16.52
C GLY A 86 -2.81 19.56 -16.04
N ASP A 87 -2.55 19.76 -14.75
CA ASP A 87 -1.20 19.55 -14.19
C ASP A 87 -0.72 18.10 -14.38
N VAL A 88 0.58 17.91 -14.56
CA VAL A 88 1.19 16.59 -14.82
C VAL A 88 2.38 16.33 -13.91
N VAL A 89 2.36 15.22 -13.19
CA VAL A 89 3.45 14.80 -12.30
C VAL A 89 3.90 13.38 -12.62
N GLN A 90 5.22 13.16 -12.61
CA GLN A 90 5.80 11.82 -12.67
C GLN A 90 5.90 11.26 -11.25
N VAL A 91 5.43 10.04 -11.07
CA VAL A 91 5.42 9.37 -9.76
C VAL A 91 6.12 8.03 -9.90
N ALA A 92 7.04 7.72 -8.99
CA ALA A 92 7.64 6.40 -8.90
C ALA A 92 6.54 5.35 -8.74
N ALA A 93 6.64 4.28 -9.51
CA ALA A 93 5.70 3.17 -9.44
C ALA A 93 6.02 2.24 -8.24
N GLY A 94 5.15 1.27 -8.02
CA GLY A 94 5.36 0.21 -7.06
C GLY A 94 4.17 -0.74 -7.03
N ASN A 95 4.39 -1.93 -6.48
CA ASN A 95 3.45 -3.04 -6.57
C ASN A 95 2.87 -3.46 -5.23
N PHE A 96 3.45 -3.05 -4.10
CA PHE A 96 3.01 -3.55 -2.80
C PHE A 96 1.95 -2.66 -2.16
N MET A 97 0.95 -3.28 -1.54
CA MET A 97 -0.18 -2.65 -0.85
C MET A 97 -0.27 -3.14 0.59
N GLY A 98 -0.78 -2.29 1.48
CA GLY A 98 -1.18 -2.68 2.82
C GLY A 98 -2.52 -3.41 2.85
N ILE A 99 -2.72 -4.26 3.86
CA ILE A 99 -4.01 -4.89 4.13
C ILE A 99 -4.62 -4.33 5.40
N GLU A 100 -5.88 -3.91 5.31
CA GLU A 100 -6.67 -3.48 6.44
C GLU A 100 -7.12 -4.69 7.27
N PRO A 101 -7.22 -4.56 8.60
CA PRO A 101 -7.00 -3.33 9.38
C PRO A 101 -5.55 -3.17 9.87
N MET A 102 -4.61 -4.05 9.48
CA MET A 102 -3.21 -3.95 9.93
C MET A 102 -2.57 -2.63 9.50
N LEU A 103 -2.83 -2.21 8.26
CA LEU A 103 -2.33 -0.98 7.65
C LEU A 103 -3.48 -0.13 7.09
N ASP A 104 -4.46 0.20 7.93
CA ASP A 104 -5.55 1.12 7.55
C ASP A 104 -5.11 2.60 7.63
N GLU A 105 -5.92 3.49 7.07
CA GLU A 105 -5.74 4.95 7.09
C GLU A 105 -5.61 5.44 8.54
N LEU A 106 -4.54 6.21 8.82
CA LEU A 106 -4.21 6.72 10.15
C LEU A 106 -4.10 5.66 11.26
N SER A 107 -3.99 4.38 10.90
CA SER A 107 -3.94 3.29 11.85
C SER A 107 -2.69 3.34 12.74
N ARG A 108 -2.83 2.75 13.93
CA ARG A 108 -1.77 2.63 14.95
C ARG A 108 -1.78 1.22 15.52
N THR A 109 -1.90 0.23 14.63
CA THR A 109 -2.10 -1.17 14.99
C THR A 109 -0.92 -1.69 15.79
N LYS A 110 -1.19 -2.33 16.93
CA LYS A 110 -0.16 -2.97 17.75
C LYS A 110 -0.10 -4.45 17.38
N PHE A 111 1.07 -5.06 17.45
CA PHE A 111 1.17 -6.52 17.37
C PHE A 111 0.31 -7.22 18.43
N SER A 112 0.20 -6.64 19.64
CA SER A 112 -0.65 -7.17 20.70
C SER A 112 -2.15 -7.06 20.43
N SER A 113 -2.59 -6.25 19.45
CA SER A 113 -4.00 -6.17 19.05
C SER A 113 -4.37 -7.15 17.93
N VAL A 114 -3.39 -7.86 17.36
CA VAL A 114 -3.62 -8.92 16.38
C VAL A 114 -3.83 -10.22 17.13
N THR A 115 -5.05 -10.44 17.61
CA THR A 115 -5.43 -11.59 18.43
C THR A 115 -5.62 -12.87 17.62
N ASP A 116 -5.84 -12.78 16.31
CA ASP A 116 -5.91 -13.94 15.41
C ASP A 116 -4.52 -14.57 15.15
N GLY A 117 -3.45 -13.85 15.54
CA GLY A 117 -2.06 -14.28 15.45
C GLY A 117 -1.35 -13.68 14.25
N LEU A 118 -0.15 -13.12 14.48
CA LEU A 118 0.62 -12.44 13.44
C LEU A 118 0.96 -13.33 12.23
N SER A 119 1.16 -14.62 12.43
CA SER A 119 1.45 -15.60 11.37
C SER A 119 0.20 -16.06 10.60
N GLN A 120 -0.98 -15.57 10.97
CA GLN A 120 -2.27 -15.93 10.36
C GLN A 120 -3.06 -14.69 9.92
N THR A 121 -2.44 -13.51 9.94
CA THR A 121 -3.07 -12.29 9.46
C THR A 121 -2.24 -11.68 8.35
N PHE A 122 -2.88 -11.44 7.21
CA PHE A 122 -2.33 -10.71 6.09
C PHE A 122 -1.97 -9.28 6.49
N MET A 123 -0.78 -8.84 6.08
CA MET A 123 -0.29 -7.49 6.32
C MET A 123 -0.03 -6.75 5.01
N LEU A 124 0.60 -7.41 4.03
CA LEU A 124 0.91 -6.85 2.73
C LEU A 124 0.49 -7.81 1.62
N THR A 125 0.16 -7.26 0.46
CA THR A 125 -0.03 -7.99 -0.79
C THR A 125 0.57 -7.19 -1.93
N GLU A 126 0.63 -7.78 -3.10
CA GLU A 126 0.92 -7.08 -4.34
C GLU A 126 -0.34 -6.77 -5.17
N HIS A 127 -0.22 -5.74 -6.01
CA HIS A 127 -1.00 -5.53 -7.22
C HIS A 127 -0.10 -5.67 -8.44
N ARG A 128 -0.70 -6.02 -9.58
CA ARG A 128 -0.02 -5.93 -10.86
C ARG A 128 -0.05 -4.50 -11.38
N TYR A 129 0.94 -4.12 -12.16
CA TYR A 129 0.79 -2.92 -12.98
C TYR A 129 -0.24 -3.16 -14.09
N GLU A 130 -1.15 -2.20 -14.23
CA GLU A 130 -2.15 -2.18 -15.28
C GLU A 130 -2.32 -0.74 -15.76
N LEU A 131 -2.23 -0.55 -17.08
CA LEU A 131 -2.60 0.68 -17.75
C LEU A 131 -4.02 0.50 -18.27
N ASP A 132 -4.96 1.27 -17.72
CA ASP A 132 -6.29 1.33 -18.30
C ASP A 132 -6.24 2.16 -19.60
N GLU A 133 -6.30 1.51 -20.75
CA GLU A 133 -6.25 2.19 -22.06
C GLU A 133 -7.44 3.13 -22.33
N LEU A 134 -8.57 2.94 -21.63
CA LEU A 134 -9.77 3.77 -21.80
C LEU A 134 -9.69 5.05 -20.96
N SER A 135 -9.18 4.94 -19.73
CA SER A 135 -9.11 6.08 -18.81
C SER A 135 -7.71 6.71 -18.74
N GLY A 136 -6.66 6.04 -19.23
CA GLY A 136 -5.27 6.49 -19.16
C GLY A 136 -4.69 6.47 -17.75
N ILE A 137 -5.32 5.72 -16.84
CA ILE A 137 -5.02 5.69 -15.41
C ILE A 137 -4.00 4.60 -15.09
N GLU A 138 -3.03 4.93 -14.24
CA GLU A 138 -1.98 4.03 -13.76
C GLU A 138 -1.93 4.03 -12.23
N ALA A 139 -1.83 2.84 -11.61
CA ALA A 139 -1.71 2.70 -10.16
C ALA A 139 -0.34 3.21 -9.65
N THR A 140 -0.37 3.98 -8.58
CA THR A 140 0.82 4.60 -7.98
C THR A 140 1.44 3.76 -6.87
N SER A 141 2.67 4.11 -6.44
CA SER A 141 3.37 3.38 -5.38
C SER A 141 2.82 3.66 -3.98
N SER A 142 2.69 2.61 -3.16
CA SER A 142 2.23 2.74 -1.77
C SER A 142 3.21 3.44 -0.83
N TRP A 143 4.45 3.76 -1.24
CA TRP A 143 5.28 4.65 -0.43
C TRP A 143 4.92 6.12 -0.62
N VAL A 144 4.49 6.51 -1.82
CA VAL A 144 3.98 7.86 -2.08
C VAL A 144 2.56 7.98 -1.51
N GLY A 145 1.79 6.90 -1.54
CA GLY A 145 0.42 6.86 -1.04
C GLY A 145 -0.53 7.67 -1.92
N ARG A 146 -1.46 8.40 -1.30
CA ARG A 146 -2.49 9.17 -2.00
C ARG A 146 -1.94 10.42 -2.66
N ILE A 147 -1.97 10.44 -4.00
CA ILE A 147 -1.57 11.59 -4.79
C ILE A 147 -2.63 12.69 -4.71
N THR A 148 -2.20 13.85 -4.24
CA THR A 148 -3.05 15.04 -4.12
C THR A 148 -2.34 16.28 -4.63
N PHE A 149 -3.09 17.05 -5.40
CA PHE A 149 -2.74 18.39 -5.86
C PHE A 149 -3.39 19.42 -4.92
N VAL A 150 -3.28 20.71 -5.22
CA VAL A 150 -3.76 21.80 -4.34
C VAL A 150 -5.28 21.72 -4.09
N ASP A 151 -6.06 21.28 -5.07
CA ASP A 151 -7.53 21.34 -5.07
C ASP A 151 -8.23 20.00 -5.39
N HIS A 152 -7.50 18.96 -5.81
CA HIS A 152 -8.07 17.65 -6.10
C HIS A 152 -7.14 16.48 -5.73
N PHE A 153 -7.72 15.28 -5.59
CA PHE A 153 -6.98 14.03 -5.39
C PHE A 153 -7.12 13.13 -6.61
N VAL A 154 -6.20 12.19 -6.76
CA VAL A 154 -6.23 11.14 -7.79
C VAL A 154 -6.75 9.85 -7.17
N PHE A 155 -7.68 9.19 -7.85
CA PHE A 155 -8.35 7.98 -7.34
C PHE A 155 -7.45 6.73 -7.35
N ASP A 156 -6.29 6.81 -8.02
CA ASP A 156 -5.50 5.66 -8.47
C ASP A 156 -4.34 5.32 -7.53
N SER A 157 -4.55 5.68 -6.26
CA SER A 157 -3.65 5.40 -5.16
C SER A 157 -4.40 4.65 -4.09
N VAL A 158 -4.17 3.34 -4.02
CA VAL A 158 -4.75 2.47 -2.99
C VAL A 158 -3.58 1.96 -2.14
N PRO A 159 -3.09 2.77 -1.16
CA PRO A 159 -1.96 2.37 -0.34
C PRO A 159 -2.26 1.15 0.53
N HIS A 160 -3.55 0.91 0.79
CA HIS A 160 -4.08 -0.24 1.50
C HIS A 160 -5.50 -0.58 1.04
N LEU A 161 -5.90 -1.83 1.23
CA LEU A 161 -7.28 -2.26 1.02
C LEU A 161 -7.71 -3.34 2.04
N ALA A 162 -9.02 -3.50 2.23
CA ALA A 162 -9.56 -4.62 2.99
C ALA A 162 -9.64 -5.91 2.17
N ALA A 163 -9.18 -7.03 2.73
CA ALA A 163 -9.39 -8.35 2.15
C ALA A 163 -10.86 -8.78 2.29
N THR A 164 -11.65 -8.54 1.24
CA THR A 164 -13.09 -8.83 1.20
C THR A 164 -13.45 -9.74 0.03
N PRO A 165 -14.67 -10.32 0.00
CA PRO A 165 -15.17 -11.05 -1.17
C PRO A 165 -15.17 -10.28 -2.49
N LEU A 166 -15.13 -8.94 -2.44
CA LEU A 166 -15.10 -8.08 -3.62
C LEU A 166 -13.67 -7.89 -4.17
N THR A 167 -12.66 -8.11 -3.34
CA THR A 167 -11.25 -7.89 -3.67
C THR A 167 -10.53 -9.24 -3.84
N LYS A 168 -10.97 -9.99 -4.86
CA LYS A 168 -10.44 -11.32 -5.19
C LYS A 168 -9.08 -11.23 -5.89
N ILE A 169 -8.19 -12.14 -5.52
CA ILE A 169 -6.86 -12.31 -6.12
C ILE A 169 -7.00 -12.54 -7.64
N ASN A 170 -6.21 -11.82 -8.43
CA ASN A 170 -6.14 -11.88 -9.90
C ASN A 170 -7.47 -11.59 -10.63
N LYS A 171 -8.44 -10.98 -9.95
CA LYS A 171 -9.73 -10.55 -10.55
C LYS A 171 -10.10 -9.10 -10.21
N SER A 172 -9.34 -8.46 -9.33
CA SER A 172 -9.60 -7.12 -8.82
C SER A 172 -8.26 -6.44 -8.51
N THR A 173 -8.26 -5.43 -7.63
CA THR A 173 -7.07 -4.68 -7.22
C THR A 173 -5.93 -5.58 -6.72
N ILE A 174 -6.24 -6.62 -5.93
CA ILE A 174 -5.23 -7.62 -5.55
C ILE A 174 -4.93 -8.52 -6.74
N SER A 175 -3.69 -8.48 -7.20
CA SER A 175 -3.31 -9.11 -8.46
C SER A 175 -1.81 -9.31 -8.60
N SER A 176 -1.40 -10.27 -9.42
CA SER A 176 0.00 -10.62 -9.66
C SER A 176 0.19 -11.23 -11.04
N LEU A 177 1.42 -11.17 -11.56
CA LEU A 177 1.85 -11.95 -12.73
C LEU A 177 2.41 -13.34 -12.36
N HIS A 178 2.45 -13.68 -11.06
CA HIS A 178 2.78 -15.02 -10.63
C HIS A 178 1.67 -16.03 -11.02
N PRO A 179 2.01 -17.19 -11.61
CA PRO A 179 1.00 -18.20 -11.95
C PRO A 179 0.26 -18.71 -10.70
N GLY A 180 -1.07 -18.69 -10.75
CA GLY A 180 -1.94 -19.36 -9.78
C GLY A 180 -2.22 -18.59 -8.48
N GLY A 181 -1.71 -17.37 -8.30
CA GLY A 181 -1.90 -16.63 -7.04
C GLY A 181 -1.19 -15.28 -6.99
N ALA A 182 -1.10 -14.72 -5.78
CA ALA A 182 -0.33 -13.52 -5.48
C ALA A 182 0.45 -13.69 -4.17
N GLN A 183 1.56 -12.98 -4.02
CA GLN A 183 2.36 -13.02 -2.80
C GLN A 183 1.76 -12.17 -1.70
N PHE A 184 1.66 -12.76 -0.50
CA PHE A 184 1.21 -12.09 0.71
C PHE A 184 2.29 -12.17 1.79
N ALA A 185 2.51 -11.05 2.49
CA ALA A 185 3.29 -11.03 3.72
C ALA A 185 2.35 -10.99 4.93
N PHE A 186 2.67 -11.79 5.93
CA PHE A 186 1.93 -11.88 7.19
C PHE A 186 2.52 -10.94 8.24
N GLY A 187 1.77 -10.71 9.32
CA GLY A 187 2.19 -9.84 10.42
C GLY A 187 3.49 -10.26 11.12
N ASP A 188 3.90 -11.51 10.99
CA ASP A 188 5.16 -12.04 11.52
C ASP A 188 6.34 -11.91 10.53
N GLY A 189 6.08 -11.42 9.31
CA GLY A 189 7.06 -11.25 8.25
C GLY A 189 7.26 -12.46 7.35
N SER A 190 6.55 -13.58 7.58
CA SER A 190 6.51 -14.70 6.63
C SER A 190 5.82 -14.28 5.32
N VAL A 191 6.26 -14.86 4.21
CA VAL A 191 5.73 -14.57 2.87
C VAL A 191 5.28 -15.87 2.22
N HIS A 192 4.04 -15.89 1.74
CA HIS A 192 3.43 -17.06 1.12
C HIS A 192 2.71 -16.67 -0.17
N LEU A 193 2.76 -17.57 -1.15
CA LEU A 193 1.95 -17.46 -2.36
C LEU A 193 0.54 -17.94 -2.01
N ILE A 194 -0.44 -17.05 -2.12
CA ILE A 194 -1.85 -17.37 -1.85
C ILE A 194 -2.55 -17.64 -3.18
N SER A 195 -3.15 -18.83 -3.27
CA SER A 195 -3.87 -19.29 -4.45
C SER A 195 -5.02 -18.36 -4.82
N GLU A 196 -5.21 -18.10 -6.12
CA GLU A 196 -6.39 -17.41 -6.63
C GLU A 196 -7.70 -18.19 -6.44
N PHE A 197 -7.60 -19.47 -6.08
CA PHE A 197 -8.71 -20.37 -5.75
C PHE A 197 -8.89 -20.58 -4.25
N ILE A 198 -8.25 -19.76 -3.40
CA ILE A 198 -8.46 -19.78 -1.95
C ILE A 198 -9.95 -19.72 -1.60
N ASP A 199 -10.35 -20.50 -0.59
CA ASP A 199 -11.70 -20.45 -0.06
C ASP A 199 -12.02 -19.05 0.49
N GLU A 200 -13.21 -18.54 0.19
CA GLU A 200 -13.58 -17.17 0.53
C GLU A 200 -13.63 -16.94 2.04
N ASP A 201 -14.05 -17.93 2.83
CA ASP A 201 -14.11 -17.83 4.28
C ASP A 201 -12.69 -17.82 4.88
N VAL A 202 -11.79 -18.64 4.36
CA VAL A 202 -10.37 -18.61 4.74
C VAL A 202 -9.74 -17.26 4.40
N TYR A 203 -9.97 -16.75 3.18
CA TYR A 203 -9.41 -15.47 2.75
C TYR A 203 -9.86 -14.31 3.64
N LYS A 204 -11.15 -14.26 4.00
CA LYS A 204 -11.68 -13.26 4.93
C LYS A 204 -11.05 -13.38 6.32
N ALA A 205 -10.95 -14.59 6.85
CA ALA A 205 -10.38 -14.82 8.18
C ALA A 205 -8.89 -14.44 8.24
N LEU A 206 -8.13 -14.66 7.16
CA LEU A 206 -6.75 -14.18 7.07
C LEU A 206 -6.65 -12.65 6.97
N GLY A 207 -7.72 -11.95 6.60
CA GLY A 207 -7.80 -10.50 6.58
C GLY A 207 -8.15 -9.85 7.94
N THR A 208 -8.54 -10.62 8.95
CA THR A 208 -8.96 -10.08 10.25
C THR A 208 -7.80 -10.06 11.25
N ILE A 209 -7.82 -9.08 12.17
CA ILE A 209 -6.89 -9.04 13.31
C ILE A 209 -7.52 -9.61 14.59
N SER A 210 -8.85 -9.74 14.63
CA SER A 210 -9.59 -10.14 15.84
C SER A 210 -10.95 -10.79 15.55
N GLY A 211 -11.05 -11.60 14.51
CA GLY A 211 -12.29 -12.31 14.14
C GLY A 211 -12.54 -13.56 15.01
N GLY A 212 -11.50 -14.14 15.60
CA GLY A 212 -11.61 -15.31 16.49
C GLY A 212 -11.92 -16.62 15.77
N GLU A 213 -11.80 -16.65 14.44
CA GLU A 213 -11.92 -17.85 13.64
C GLU A 213 -10.67 -18.75 13.78
N THR A 214 -10.87 -20.05 13.90
CA THR A 214 -9.76 -21.01 13.78
C THR A 214 -9.55 -21.33 12.30
N VAL A 215 -8.51 -20.76 11.71
CA VAL A 215 -8.11 -21.06 10.33
C VAL A 215 -7.09 -22.19 10.34
N SER A 216 -7.34 -23.27 9.61
CA SER A 216 -6.30 -24.26 9.28
C SER A 216 -5.69 -23.84 7.96
N VAL A 217 -4.50 -23.24 8.01
CA VAL A 217 -3.75 -22.83 6.82
C VAL A 217 -2.66 -23.85 6.51
N ASP A 218 -2.95 -24.73 5.54
CA ASP A 218 -1.94 -25.55 4.89
C ASP A 218 -1.50 -24.80 3.63
N PHE A 219 -0.38 -24.07 3.71
CA PHE A 219 0.25 -23.39 2.58
C PHE A 219 1.16 -24.34 1.79
#